data_AF-A0A817EBS2-F1
#
_entry.id   AF-A0A817EBS2-F1
#
_cell.length_a   1.000
_cell.length_b   1.000
_cell.length_c   1.000
_cell.angle_alpha   90.00
_cell.angle_beta   90.00
_cell.angle_gamma   90.00
#
_symmetry.space_group_name_H-M   'P 1'
#
loop_
_entity.id
_entity.type
_entity.pdbx_description
1 polymer ?
#
loop_
_entity_poly.entity_id
_entity_poly.type
_entity_poly.pdbx_seq_one_letter_code
_entity_poly.pdbx_strand_id
1 'polypeptide(L)'
;MSILARSLYGYRFFEIGNRVCLIESVSYLSNSTTTTGKDLTNTSNGSLRSCDFEILGTVQHVFFRQHTQQQATKLNLVGWVKNTEINTVQGHMEGQKNNIDQMKIWLQTKGSPKSKITKAEFTNEKPITKLTGNTFDIRR
;
A
#
# COMPACT_ATOMS: atom_id res chain seq x y z
N MET A 1 -22.23 12.26 25.84
CA MET A 1 -22.51 10.81 26.01
C MET A 1 -23.55 10.49 24.95
N SER A 2 -23.34 9.71 23.89
CA SER A 2 -22.35 8.68 23.59
C SER A 2 -22.31 8.53 22.06
N ILE A 3 -21.12 8.39 21.45
CA ILE A 3 -20.97 8.18 20.00
C ILE A 3 -20.90 6.68 19.77
N LEU A 4 -21.96 6.08 19.22
CA LEU A 4 -21.94 4.71 18.72
C LEU A 4 -21.51 4.72 17.25
N ALA A 5 -20.28 4.30 16.98
CA ALA A 5 -19.81 4.06 15.62
C ALA A 5 -20.24 2.66 15.17
N ARG A 6 -21.12 2.56 14.15
CA ARG A 6 -21.37 1.31 13.42
C ARG A 6 -20.56 1.32 12.13
N SER A 7 -19.73 0.29 11.94
CA SER A 7 -18.92 0.08 10.75
C SER A 7 -19.62 -0.93 9.83
N LEU A 8 -20.08 -0.48 8.67
CA LEU A 8 -20.48 -1.34 7.55
C LEU A 8 -19.68 -0.86 6.32
N TYR A 9 -19.02 -1.79 5.64
CA TYR A 9 -18.33 -1.56 4.36
C TYR A 9 -17.09 -0.62 4.32
N GLY A 10 -16.43 -0.34 5.44
CA GLY A 10 -15.07 0.25 5.38
C GLY A 10 -14.98 1.73 5.00
N TYR A 11 -16.07 2.48 5.08
CA TYR A 11 -16.07 3.94 4.90
C TYR A 11 -16.12 4.66 6.26
N ARG A 12 -15.22 5.65 6.48
CA ARG A 12 -15.29 6.56 7.63
C ARG A 12 -16.20 7.74 7.28
N PHE A 13 -17.33 7.85 7.96
CA PHE A 13 -18.12 9.08 8.02
C PHE A 13 -17.62 9.95 9.19
N PHE A 14 -17.62 11.27 9.01
CA PHE A 14 -17.34 12.24 10.07
C PHE A 14 -18.57 13.15 10.19
N GLU A 15 -19.28 13.08 11.31
CA GLU A 15 -20.41 13.98 11.60
C GLU A 15 -19.92 15.19 12.39
N ILE A 16 -20.06 16.39 11.81
CA ILE A 16 -20.11 17.65 12.54
C ILE A 16 -21.33 18.40 12.00
N GLY A 17 -22.36 18.58 12.83
CA GLY A 17 -23.40 19.59 12.65
C GLY A 17 -24.21 19.54 11.34
N ASN A 18 -25.22 18.66 11.31
CA ASN A 18 -26.47 18.77 10.53
C ASN A 18 -26.42 19.27 9.07
N ARG A 19 -25.36 18.96 8.32
CA ARG A 19 -25.34 18.99 6.86
C ARG A 19 -24.55 17.80 6.32
N VAL A 20 -25.27 16.90 5.63
CA VAL A 20 -24.67 15.83 4.81
C VAL A 20 -24.19 16.47 3.51
N CYS A 21 -22.88 16.53 3.28
CA CYS A 21 -22.32 16.94 1.99
C CYS A 21 -21.77 15.70 1.29
N LEU A 22 -22.51 15.22 0.27
CA LEU A 22 -21.96 14.32 -0.74
C LEU A 22 -21.00 15.14 -1.60
N ILE A 23 -19.73 14.76 -1.68
CA ILE A 23 -18.88 15.18 -2.79
C ILE A 23 -18.65 13.97 -3.69
N GLU A 24 -19.60 13.76 -4.59
CA GLU A 24 -19.35 12.98 -5.80
C GLU A 24 -18.55 13.84 -6.79
N SER A 25 -17.57 13.19 -7.41
CA SER A 25 -17.22 13.35 -8.83
C SER A 25 -16.72 14.73 -9.29
N VAL A 26 -15.40 14.87 -9.41
CA VAL A 26 -14.83 15.70 -10.48
C VAL A 26 -13.98 14.82 -11.39
N SER A 27 -14.49 14.68 -12.59
CA SER A 27 -13.92 14.14 -13.81
C SER A 27 -12.50 14.62 -14.09
N TYR A 28 -11.64 13.69 -14.50
CA TYR A 28 -10.67 13.99 -15.57
C TYR A 28 -10.92 13.00 -16.71
N LEU A 29 -11.66 13.45 -17.71
CA LEU A 29 -11.49 12.95 -19.07
C LEU A 29 -10.21 13.58 -19.61
N SER A 30 -9.21 12.77 -19.90
CA SER A 30 -8.31 13.06 -21.01
C SER A 30 -7.83 11.75 -21.62
N ASN A 31 -8.29 11.56 -22.84
CA ASN A 31 -7.92 10.51 -23.78
C ASN A 31 -6.41 10.50 -24.08
N SER A 32 -5.85 9.31 -24.22
CA SER A 32 -4.80 8.99 -25.20
C SER A 32 -4.68 7.47 -25.26
N THR A 33 -5.34 6.86 -26.23
CA THR A 33 -4.71 6.27 -27.42
C THR A 33 -3.59 5.29 -27.09
N THR A 34 -3.86 4.04 -27.43
CA THR A 34 -2.91 3.04 -27.93
C THR A 34 -1.61 3.65 -28.46
N THR A 35 -0.50 2.94 -28.20
CA THR A 35 0.82 3.02 -28.87
C THR A 35 1.93 3.61 -27.99
N THR A 36 2.87 2.74 -27.63
CA THR A 36 4.33 2.98 -27.57
C THR A 36 4.78 4.37 -27.14
N GLY A 37 5.13 4.55 -25.85
CA GLY A 37 5.74 5.79 -25.41
C GLY A 37 6.06 5.85 -23.92
N LYS A 38 7.30 5.50 -23.58
CA LYS A 38 8.16 6.16 -22.55
C LYS A 38 7.48 7.26 -21.72
N ASP A 39 7.23 7.00 -20.44
CA ASP A 39 7.02 8.07 -19.46
C ASP A 39 8.14 8.06 -18.42
N LEU A 40 8.75 9.23 -18.26
CA LEU A 40 10.05 9.45 -17.62
C LEU A 40 9.86 9.79 -16.14
N THR A 41 10.07 8.81 -15.27
CA THR A 41 10.46 9.06 -13.87
C THR A 41 11.96 8.83 -13.74
N ASN A 42 12.72 9.92 -13.83
CA ASN A 42 14.14 10.10 -13.48
C ASN A 42 15.01 8.82 -13.37
N THR A 43 15.79 8.59 -14.42
CA THR A 43 16.84 7.57 -14.54
C THR A 43 17.75 7.49 -13.32
N SER A 44 17.67 6.35 -12.64
CA SER A 44 18.85 5.70 -12.07
C SER A 44 18.72 4.19 -12.26
N ASN A 45 19.17 3.72 -13.43
CA ASN A 45 19.50 2.32 -13.74
C ASN A 45 18.70 1.28 -12.97
N GLY A 46 17.50 1.00 -13.49
CA GLY A 46 16.45 0.15 -12.92
C GLY A 46 16.91 -1.26 -12.58
N SER A 47 17.61 -1.39 -11.46
CA SER A 47 17.81 -2.67 -10.81
C SER A 47 16.50 -3.02 -10.12
N LEU A 48 15.79 -3.98 -10.72
CA LEU A 48 14.67 -4.61 -10.05
C LEU A 48 15.20 -5.30 -8.80
N ARG A 49 14.48 -5.14 -7.70
CA ARG A 49 14.77 -5.83 -6.45
C ARG A 49 13.53 -6.54 -5.95
N SER A 50 13.80 -7.57 -5.18
CA SER A 50 12.85 -8.30 -4.36
C SER A 50 13.22 -8.02 -2.91
N CYS A 51 12.23 -7.78 -2.07
CA CYS A 51 12.40 -7.54 -0.65
C CYS A 51 11.23 -8.19 0.09
N ASP A 52 11.55 -8.96 1.13
CA ASP A 52 10.59 -9.35 2.14
C ASP A 52 10.54 -8.29 3.22
N PHE A 53 9.38 -8.14 3.85
CA PHE A 53 9.21 -7.24 4.98
C PHE A 53 8.33 -7.86 6.05
N GLU A 54 8.64 -7.50 7.29
CA GLU A 54 7.86 -7.84 8.47
C GLU A 54 7.62 -6.58 9.31
N ILE A 55 6.36 -6.29 9.57
CA ILE A 55 5.94 -5.14 10.37
C ILE A 55 5.40 -5.64 11.69
N LEU A 56 6.06 -5.20 12.77
CA LEU A 56 5.69 -5.47 14.14
C LEU A 56 4.95 -4.26 14.72
N GLY A 57 3.90 -4.53 15.48
CA GLY A 57 3.13 -3.52 16.19
C GLY A 57 1.63 -3.83 16.20
N THR A 58 0.81 -2.81 16.40
CA THR A 58 -0.65 -2.93 16.35
C THR A 58 -1.12 -2.79 14.89
N VAL A 59 -0.96 -3.87 14.13
CA VAL A 59 -1.20 -3.90 12.67
C VAL A 59 -2.39 -4.77 12.24
N GLN A 60 -2.91 -5.61 13.15
CA GLN A 60 -4.14 -6.37 12.92
C GLN A 60 -5.39 -5.52 13.20
N HIS A 61 -6.51 -5.87 12.57
CA HIS A 61 -7.82 -5.20 12.74
C HIS A 61 -7.90 -3.73 12.29
N VAL A 62 -6.84 -3.18 11.68
CA VAL A 62 -6.73 -1.75 11.28
C VAL A 62 -6.67 -1.53 9.77
N PHE A 63 -7.14 -2.50 8.97
CA PHE A 63 -7.12 -2.44 7.49
C PHE A 63 -5.73 -2.18 6.88
N PHE A 64 -4.66 -2.57 7.59
CA PHE A 64 -3.28 -2.34 7.15
C PHE A 64 -3.03 -2.91 5.75
N ARG A 65 -3.43 -4.17 5.52
CA ARG A 65 -3.29 -4.87 4.24
C ARG A 65 -3.90 -4.13 3.05
N GLN A 66 -5.06 -3.50 3.24
CA GLN A 66 -5.76 -2.76 2.18
C GLN A 66 -5.00 -1.48 1.82
N HIS A 67 -4.50 -0.74 2.82
CA HIS A 67 -3.67 0.43 2.59
C HIS A 67 -2.33 0.07 1.93
N THR A 68 -1.71 -1.02 2.37
CA THR A 68 -0.48 -1.54 1.76
C THR A 68 -0.69 -1.88 0.28
N GLN A 69 -1.78 -2.57 -0.06
CA GLN A 69 -2.11 -2.87 -1.46
C GLN A 69 -2.30 -1.58 -2.27
N GLN A 70 -3.10 -0.62 -1.79
CA GLN A 70 -3.32 0.65 -2.48
C GLN A 70 -2.01 1.40 -2.73
N GLN A 71 -1.11 1.42 -1.75
CA GLN A 71 0.18 2.09 -1.88
C GLN A 71 1.11 1.34 -2.85
N ALA A 72 1.15 0.01 -2.79
CA ALA A 72 1.91 -0.81 -3.72
C ALA A 72 1.44 -0.61 -5.17
N THR A 73 0.12 -0.56 -5.40
CA THR A 73 -0.45 -0.27 -6.73
C THR A 73 -0.05 1.12 -7.23
N LYS A 74 -0.05 2.15 -6.37
CA LYS A 74 0.41 3.50 -6.76
C LYS A 74 1.88 3.54 -7.16
N LEU A 75 2.71 2.73 -6.51
CA LEU A 75 4.14 2.61 -6.76
C LEU A 75 4.48 1.57 -7.84
N ASN A 76 3.47 0.96 -8.49
CA ASN A 76 3.62 -0.12 -9.46
C ASN A 76 4.51 -1.27 -8.93
N LEU A 77 4.33 -1.63 -7.66
CA LEU A 77 4.98 -2.77 -7.02
C LEU A 77 4.10 -4.01 -7.12
N VAL A 78 4.73 -5.16 -7.22
CA VAL A 78 4.06 -6.47 -7.27
C VAL A 78 4.45 -7.29 -6.06
N GLY A 79 3.63 -8.26 -5.68
CA GLY A 79 3.91 -9.13 -4.55
C GLY A 79 2.67 -9.45 -3.74
N TRP A 80 2.84 -9.65 -2.44
CA TRP A 80 1.73 -10.04 -1.57
C TRP A 80 1.92 -9.57 -0.14
N VAL A 81 0.81 -9.47 0.59
CA VAL A 81 0.80 -9.18 2.03
C VAL A 81 -0.09 -10.17 2.76
N LYS A 82 0.35 -10.65 3.93
CA LYS A 82 -0.38 -11.58 4.79
C LYS A 82 -0.25 -11.19 6.26
N ASN A 83 -1.23 -11.58 7.07
CA ASN A 83 -1.07 -11.52 8.53
C ASN A 83 -0.41 -12.81 9.00
N THR A 84 0.42 -12.72 10.03
CA THR A 84 0.95 -13.88 10.73
C THR A 84 0.09 -14.19 11.96
N GLU A 85 0.27 -15.39 12.51
CA GLU A 85 -0.35 -15.82 13.77
C GLU A 85 0.16 -15.03 14.98
N ILE A 86 1.35 -14.40 14.87
CA ILE A 86 2.03 -13.66 15.95
C ILE A 86 1.59 -12.18 15.95
N ASN A 87 0.43 -11.86 15.38
CA ASN A 87 -0.06 -10.49 15.27
C ASN A 87 0.82 -9.53 14.42
N THR A 88 1.75 -10.04 13.64
CA THR A 88 2.58 -9.24 12.71
C THR A 88 1.99 -9.27 11.30
N VAL A 89 2.44 -8.33 10.45
CA VAL A 89 2.13 -8.33 9.02
C VAL A 89 3.42 -8.63 8.28
N GLN A 90 3.40 -9.67 7.47
CA GLN A 90 4.51 -10.02 6.58
C GLN A 90 4.09 -9.84 5.14
N GLY A 91 5.05 -9.52 4.29
CA GLY A 91 4.81 -9.43 2.87
C GLY A 91 6.07 -9.53 2.05
N HIS A 92 5.83 -9.66 0.76
CA HIS A 92 6.85 -9.68 -0.27
C HIS A 92 6.54 -8.56 -1.24
N MET A 93 7.56 -7.81 -1.64
CA MET A 93 7.44 -6.79 -2.66
C MET A 93 8.59 -6.87 -3.65
N GLU A 94 8.25 -6.78 -4.93
CA GLU A 94 9.17 -6.74 -6.03
C GLU A 94 8.88 -5.51 -6.88
N GLY A 95 9.93 -4.91 -7.43
CA GLY A 95 9.81 -3.75 -8.27
C GLY A 95 11.13 -3.01 -8.44
N GLN A 96 11.04 -1.80 -8.96
CA GLN A 96 12.21 -0.94 -9.08
C GLN A 96 12.74 -0.56 -7.69
N LYS A 97 14.06 -0.50 -7.54
CA LYS A 97 14.72 -0.10 -6.29
C LYS A 97 14.13 1.19 -5.70
N ASN A 98 13.96 2.24 -6.51
CA ASN A 98 13.43 3.52 -6.04
C ASN A 98 12.01 3.39 -5.46
N ASN A 99 11.15 2.60 -6.11
CA ASN A 99 9.78 2.37 -5.66
C ASN A 99 9.75 1.53 -4.38
N ILE A 100 10.65 0.54 -4.27
CA ILE A 100 10.84 -0.24 -3.04
C ILE A 100 11.29 0.66 -1.90
N ASP A 101 12.27 1.54 -2.11
CA ASP A 101 12.78 2.45 -1.07
C ASP A 101 11.67 3.41 -0.58
N GLN A 102 10.84 3.93 -1.49
CA GLN A 102 9.65 4.71 -1.14
C GLN A 102 8.64 3.89 -0.32
N MET A 103 8.42 2.63 -0.69
CA MET A 103 7.52 1.73 0.03
C MET A 103 8.05 1.41 1.44
N LYS A 104 9.36 1.22 1.60
CA LYS A 104 9.99 1.02 2.91
C LYS A 104 9.75 2.21 3.84
N ILE A 105 9.94 3.44 3.34
CA ILE A 105 9.69 4.67 4.10
C ILE A 105 8.21 4.75 4.50
N TRP A 106 7.29 4.40 3.59
CA TRP A 106 5.86 4.42 3.88
C TRP A 106 5.46 3.40 4.96
N LEU A 107 6.02 2.19 4.90
CA LEU A 107 5.81 1.13 5.89
C LEU A 107 6.36 1.50 7.28
N GLN A 108 7.38 2.36 7.34
CA GLN A 108 7.94 2.87 8.59
C GLN A 108 7.15 4.06 9.17
N THR A 109 6.62 4.94 8.31
CA THR A 109 6.11 6.26 8.74
C THR A 109 4.59 6.38 8.75
N LYS A 110 3.91 5.85 7.72
CA LYS A 110 2.49 6.12 7.45
C LYS A 110 1.62 4.92 7.83
N GLY A 111 1.89 3.76 7.22
CA GLY A 111 1.05 2.58 7.37
C GLY A 111 -0.45 2.88 7.25
N SER A 112 -1.25 2.31 8.15
CA SER A 112 -2.67 2.66 8.33
C SER A 112 -2.84 3.76 9.40
N PRO A 113 -3.79 4.70 9.24
CA PRO A 113 -4.04 5.75 10.23
C PRO A 113 -4.43 5.24 11.63
N LYS A 114 -4.90 3.99 11.72
CA LYS A 114 -5.20 3.33 13.00
C LYS A 114 -4.09 2.37 13.46
N SER A 115 -3.08 2.12 12.62
CA SER A 115 -1.98 1.24 12.98
C SER A 115 -0.94 1.95 13.82
N LYS A 116 -0.30 1.19 14.71
CA LYS A 116 0.88 1.64 15.44
C LYS A 116 2.04 0.73 15.08
N ILE A 117 2.97 1.23 14.29
CA ILE A 117 4.17 0.50 13.88
C ILE A 117 5.20 0.63 14.99
N THR A 118 5.63 -0.49 15.55
CA THR A 118 6.70 -0.56 16.54
C THR A 118 8.04 -0.73 15.85
N LYS A 119 8.10 -1.62 14.86
CA LYS A 119 9.32 -1.94 14.12
C LYS A 119 8.95 -2.42 12.71
N ALA A 120 9.76 -2.05 11.72
CA ALA A 120 9.68 -2.59 10.37
C ALA A 120 11.03 -3.24 10.04
N GLU A 121 11.00 -4.54 9.78
CA GLU A 121 12.15 -5.34 9.41
C GLU A 121 12.08 -5.68 7.93
N PHE A 122 13.20 -5.56 7.23
CA PHE A 122 13.33 -5.86 5.81
C PHE A 122 14.35 -7.00 5.67
N THR A 123 13.95 -8.06 4.98
CA THR A 123 14.75 -9.28 4.81
C THR A 123 14.78 -9.68 3.33
N ASN A 124 15.71 -10.58 2.99
CA ASN A 124 15.83 -11.16 1.64
C ASN A 124 15.89 -10.12 0.51
N GLU A 125 16.58 -9.01 0.74
CA GLU A 125 16.84 -8.00 -0.29
C GLU A 125 17.78 -8.55 -1.36
N LYS A 126 17.23 -8.84 -2.55
CA LYS A 126 18.01 -9.39 -3.66
C LYS A 126 17.70 -8.65 -4.96
N PRO A 127 18.70 -8.40 -5.81
CA PRO A 127 18.45 -7.97 -7.19
C PRO A 127 17.79 -9.11 -7.96
N ILE A 128 16.78 -8.79 -8.76
CA ILE A 128 16.07 -9.73 -9.63
C ILE A 128 16.16 -9.24 -11.08
N THR A 129 16.04 -10.17 -12.02
CA THR A 129 16.05 -9.85 -13.46
C THR A 129 14.64 -9.74 -14.05
N LYS A 130 13.65 -10.37 -13.40
CA LYS A 130 12.24 -10.38 -13.83
C LYS A 130 11.32 -10.38 -12.61
N LEU A 131 10.16 -9.76 -12.77
CA LEU A 131 9.07 -9.78 -11.79
C LEU A 131 8.34 -11.13 -11.82
N THR A 132 8.04 -11.65 -10.63
CA THR A 132 7.33 -12.93 -10.44
C THR A 132 5.84 -12.79 -10.73
N GLY A 133 5.27 -11.59 -10.55
CA GLY A 133 3.85 -11.32 -10.75
C GLY A 133 3.59 -9.95 -11.37
N ASN A 134 2.31 -9.66 -11.60
CA ASN A 134 1.85 -8.40 -12.21
C ASN A 134 0.93 -7.60 -11.27
N THR A 135 0.54 -8.18 -10.13
CA THR A 135 -0.40 -7.62 -9.16
C THR A 135 0.15 -7.68 -7.75
N PHE A 136 -0.45 -6.90 -6.85
CA PHE A 136 -0.18 -6.97 -5.42
C PHE A 136 -1.38 -7.56 -4.69
N ASP A 137 -1.22 -8.78 -4.18
CA ASP A 137 -2.32 -9.59 -3.67
C ASP A 137 -2.38 -9.63 -2.14
N ILE A 138 -3.60 -9.61 -1.59
CA ILE A 138 -3.84 -9.77 -0.16
C ILE A 138 -4.11 -11.25 0.12
N ARG A 139 -3.19 -11.91 0.84
CA ARG A 139 -3.34 -13.30 1.28
C ARG A 139 -4.04 -13.36 2.63
N ARG A 140 -4.87 -14.39 2.81
CA ARG A 140 -5.61 -14.67 4.05
C ARG A 140 -4.79 -15.55 4.98
#